data_AF-A0A1C4Z4C3-F1
#
_entry.id   AF-A0A1C4Z4C3-F1
#
_cell.length_a   1.000
_cell.length_b   1.000
_cell.length_c   1.000
_cell.angle_alpha   90.00
_cell.angle_beta   90.00
_cell.angle_gamma   90.00
#
_symmetry.space_group_name_H-M   'P 1'
#
loop_
_entity.id
_entity.type
_entity.pdbx_description
1 polymer ?
#
loop_
_entity_poly.entity_id
_entity_poly.type
_entity_poly.pdbx_seq_one_letter_code
_entity_poly.pdbx_strand_id
1 'polypeptide(L)'
;MLNVCARPGKGDPGQRAAMRSSGEHRDRMRTVRSGKPLLVAVAVCAVAHAAGILVADPLWRYAEVLSLALLLAYAVVSGLPQPRWAVPAALTALLVDAVRTMPADPDTGPYGWQILRPGPTDVDIWAGFESGLMLCWASSIVVVVLLAVRHRAGWRRRTVGVAAVAATLVVGYAVVRVVGIWLATRAEQRPYAGGADVADDRVAAVGLAVLPAVALGVTALALATALARHGRWLASAGAVLLALVALPHLDASIGAVPLPLHAGEVRSAAFAWPAYAPSLSMPHPVAALTAAVELTAYLLLVAGLTGARRPTDAAPVEPAGSRP
;
A
#
# COMPACT_ATOMS: atom_id res chain seq x y z
N MET A 1 -63.07 19.10 49.30
CA MET A 1 -62.24 18.27 48.39
C MET A 1 -62.47 18.76 46.96
N LEU A 2 -61.61 19.65 46.47
CA LEU A 2 -61.66 20.18 45.10
C LEU A 2 -60.40 19.69 44.38
N ASN A 3 -60.60 18.80 43.41
CA ASN A 3 -59.54 18.18 42.62
C ASN A 3 -59.37 18.99 41.33
N VAL A 4 -58.30 19.78 41.24
CA VAL A 4 -57.96 20.60 40.08
C VAL A 4 -57.03 19.78 39.17
N CYS A 5 -57.59 19.18 38.12
CA CYS A 5 -56.83 18.56 37.04
C CYS A 5 -56.33 19.65 36.08
N ALA A 6 -55.02 19.96 36.14
CA ALA A 6 -54.35 20.81 35.16
C ALA A 6 -54.14 20.06 33.83
N ARG A 7 -54.70 20.59 32.74
CA ARG A 7 -54.46 20.11 31.36
C ARG A 7 -53.06 20.54 30.89
N PRO A 8 -52.27 19.64 30.27
CA PRO A 8 -51.02 20.03 29.63
C PRO A 8 -51.31 20.78 28.32
N GLY A 9 -50.68 21.94 28.17
CA GLY A 9 -50.78 22.80 27.00
C GLY A 9 -50.33 22.09 25.72
N LYS A 10 -51.16 22.22 24.68
CA LYS A 10 -50.93 21.71 23.32
C LYS A 10 -49.78 22.51 22.70
N GLY A 11 -48.56 22.01 22.83
CA GLY A 11 -47.37 22.62 22.23
C GLY A 11 -47.45 22.61 20.70
N ASP A 12 -47.23 23.78 20.12
CA ASP A 12 -47.31 24.06 18.69
C ASP A 12 -46.37 23.15 17.86
N PRO A 13 -46.88 22.31 16.94
CA PRO A 13 -46.06 21.41 16.14
C PRO A 13 -45.07 22.14 15.22
N GLY A 14 -45.31 23.42 14.90
CA GLY A 14 -44.42 24.23 14.06
C GLY A 14 -43.06 24.52 14.70
N GLN A 15 -43.01 24.74 16.02
CA GLN A 15 -41.76 25.07 16.72
C GLN A 15 -40.82 23.87 16.85
N ARG A 16 -41.34 22.64 16.91
CA ARG A 16 -40.51 21.42 17.00
C ARG A 16 -39.81 21.08 15.68
N ALA A 17 -40.39 21.43 14.54
CA ALA A 17 -39.79 21.21 13.23
C ALA A 17 -38.61 22.17 12.96
N ALA A 18 -38.74 23.44 13.35
CA ALA A 18 -37.70 24.45 13.18
C ALA A 18 -36.45 24.17 14.04
N MET A 19 -36.62 23.68 15.28
CA MET A 19 -35.49 23.31 16.14
C MET A 19 -34.75 22.04 15.66
N ARG A 20 -35.45 21.06 15.08
CA ARG A 20 -34.80 19.87 14.49
C ARG A 20 -33.98 20.22 13.23
N SER A 21 -34.48 21.13 12.40
CA SER A 21 -33.78 21.60 11.20
C SER A 21 -32.46 22.32 11.51
N SER A 22 -32.42 23.13 12.57
CA SER A 22 -31.22 23.89 12.96
C SER A 22 -30.09 23.02 13.53
N GLY A 23 -30.43 21.96 14.26
CA GLY A 23 -29.45 21.01 14.82
C GLY A 23 -28.75 20.17 13.74
N GLU A 24 -29.51 19.69 12.75
CA GLU A 24 -28.98 18.82 11.69
C GLU A 24 -28.04 19.59 10.73
N HIS A 25 -28.27 20.90 10.56
CA HIS A 25 -27.43 21.74 9.71
C HIS A 25 -26.06 22.08 10.36
N ARG A 26 -26.01 22.23 11.69
CA ARG A 26 -24.73 22.45 12.41
C ARG A 26 -23.86 21.20 12.47
N ASP A 27 -24.44 20.01 12.63
CA ASP A 27 -23.67 18.75 12.65
C ASP A 27 -23.11 18.37 11.28
N ARG A 28 -23.83 18.66 10.19
CA ARG A 28 -23.31 18.47 8.83
C ARG A 28 -22.15 19.42 8.49
N MET A 29 -22.12 20.63 9.08
CA MET A 29 -21.04 21.59 8.80
C MET A 29 -19.72 21.26 9.53
N ARG A 30 -19.77 20.63 10.71
CA ARG A 30 -18.55 20.24 11.45
C ARG A 30 -17.82 19.04 10.85
N THR A 31 -18.55 18.08 10.28
CA THR A 31 -17.97 16.86 9.70
C THR A 31 -17.23 17.10 8.38
N VAL A 32 -17.63 18.11 7.59
CA VAL A 32 -17.03 18.37 6.27
C VAL A 32 -15.68 19.12 6.36
N ARG A 33 -15.38 19.81 7.47
CA ARG A 33 -14.12 20.58 7.64
C ARG A 33 -12.96 19.80 8.26
N SER A 34 -13.18 18.75 9.05
CA SER A 34 -12.09 18.11 9.82
C SER A 34 -11.25 17.10 9.02
N GLY A 35 -11.69 16.64 7.85
CA GLY A 35 -10.96 15.61 7.08
C GLY A 35 -9.70 16.12 6.36
N LYS A 36 -9.68 17.39 5.94
CA LYS A 36 -8.53 18.00 5.23
C LYS A 36 -7.26 18.10 6.09
N PRO A 37 -7.31 18.61 7.34
CA PRO A 37 -6.10 18.70 8.15
C PRO A 37 -5.49 17.33 8.45
N LEU A 38 -6.31 16.27 8.58
CA LEU A 38 -5.82 14.90 8.76
C LEU A 38 -5.00 14.44 7.55
N LEU A 39 -5.50 14.62 6.32
CA LEU A 39 -4.74 14.24 5.10
C LEU A 39 -3.43 15.03 4.96
N VAL A 40 -3.43 16.31 5.33
CA VAL A 40 -2.19 17.10 5.34
C VAL A 40 -1.21 16.54 6.36
N ALA A 41 -1.66 16.21 7.56
CA ALA A 41 -0.81 15.60 8.59
C ALA A 41 -0.24 14.23 8.15
N VAL A 42 -1.06 13.39 7.50
CA VAL A 42 -0.61 12.12 6.88
C VAL A 42 0.51 12.41 5.87
N ALA A 43 0.30 13.34 4.94
CA ALA A 43 1.29 13.67 3.92
C ALA A 43 2.60 14.21 4.53
N VAL A 44 2.53 15.06 5.54
CA VAL A 44 3.71 15.57 6.25
C VAL A 44 4.47 14.43 6.93
N CYS A 45 3.77 13.51 7.60
CA CYS A 45 4.39 12.34 8.24
C CYS A 45 5.04 11.41 7.21
N ALA A 46 4.42 11.23 6.03
CA ALA A 46 4.99 10.44 4.94
C ALA A 46 6.28 11.05 4.37
N VAL A 47 6.31 12.38 4.16
CA VAL A 47 7.51 13.09 3.72
C VAL A 47 8.60 13.02 4.78
N ALA A 48 8.25 13.21 6.04
CA ALA A 48 9.15 13.07 7.18
C ALA A 48 9.79 11.67 7.22
N HIS A 49 8.99 10.61 7.05
CA HIS A 49 9.50 9.24 7.00
C HIS A 49 10.46 9.02 5.83
N ALA A 50 10.11 9.45 4.61
CA ALA A 50 10.96 9.32 3.44
C ALA A 50 12.28 10.10 3.59
N ALA A 51 12.24 11.30 4.17
CA ALA A 51 13.42 12.08 4.51
C ALA A 51 14.29 11.35 5.55
N GLY A 52 13.65 10.74 6.56
CA GLY A 52 14.29 9.87 7.54
C GLY A 52 15.07 8.71 6.94
N ILE A 53 14.46 7.99 5.99
CA ILE A 53 15.14 6.92 5.25
C ILE A 53 16.32 7.48 4.45
N LEU A 54 16.15 8.64 3.81
CA LEU A 54 17.20 9.26 3.00
C LEU A 54 18.45 9.59 3.84
N VAL A 55 18.26 10.07 5.07
CA VAL A 55 19.35 10.42 6.01
C VAL A 55 19.74 9.29 6.95
N ALA A 56 19.10 8.13 6.84
CA ALA A 56 19.29 6.96 7.68
C ALA A 56 19.08 7.18 9.20
N ASP A 57 18.14 8.06 9.57
CA ASP A 57 17.80 8.33 10.96
C ASP A 57 16.61 7.46 11.42
N PRO A 58 16.81 6.53 12.37
CA PRO A 58 15.78 5.58 12.80
C PRO A 58 14.60 6.25 13.52
N LEU A 59 14.76 7.46 14.09
CA LEU A 59 13.69 8.17 14.80
C LEU A 59 12.52 8.55 13.88
N TRP A 60 12.77 8.62 12.58
CA TRP A 60 11.76 8.96 11.58
C TRP A 60 10.92 7.76 11.14
N ARG A 61 11.23 6.54 11.63
CA ARG A 61 10.32 5.38 11.46
C ARG A 61 9.02 5.55 12.22
N TYR A 62 8.99 6.31 13.33
CA TYR A 62 7.73 6.66 14.00
C TYR A 62 6.79 7.50 13.12
N ALA A 63 7.32 8.23 12.15
CA ALA A 63 6.51 9.01 11.22
C ALA A 63 5.70 8.11 10.26
N GLU A 64 6.18 6.92 9.91
CA GLU A 64 5.41 5.94 9.12
C GLU A 64 4.20 5.43 9.89
N VAL A 65 4.42 4.93 11.11
CA VAL A 65 3.35 4.45 11.99
C VAL A 65 2.33 5.54 12.27
N LEU A 66 2.79 6.77 12.54
CA LEU A 66 1.91 7.92 12.73
C LEU A 66 1.13 8.25 11.44
N SER A 67 1.76 8.22 10.27
CA SER A 67 1.11 8.44 8.97
C SER A 67 -0.02 7.43 8.75
N LEU A 68 0.24 6.15 8.96
CA LEU A 68 -0.74 5.07 8.81
C LEU A 68 -1.86 5.16 9.84
N ALA A 69 -1.55 5.50 11.09
CA ALA A 69 -2.55 5.70 12.15
C ALA A 69 -3.47 6.89 11.85
N LEU A 70 -2.90 8.01 11.38
CA LEU A 70 -3.66 9.19 10.94
C LEU A 70 -4.53 8.86 9.72
N LEU A 71 -4.02 8.06 8.78
CA LEU A 71 -4.78 7.62 7.61
C LEU A 71 -5.95 6.71 7.99
N LEU A 72 -5.74 5.83 8.98
CA LEU A 72 -6.80 5.02 9.59
C LEU A 72 -7.85 5.89 10.28
N ALA A 73 -7.43 6.86 11.08
CA ALA A 73 -8.35 7.81 11.72
C ALA A 73 -9.16 8.60 10.67
N TYR A 74 -8.49 9.07 9.62
CA TYR A 74 -9.15 9.73 8.48
C TYR A 74 -10.19 8.84 7.81
N ALA A 75 -9.87 7.57 7.58
CA ALA A 75 -10.78 6.59 6.99
C ALA A 75 -12.03 6.36 7.85
N VAL A 76 -11.85 6.23 9.18
CA VAL A 76 -12.95 6.07 10.14
C VAL A 76 -13.86 7.30 10.17
N VAL A 77 -13.28 8.51 10.22
CA VAL A 77 -14.04 9.77 10.32
C VAL A 77 -14.75 10.14 9.02
N SER A 78 -14.12 9.89 7.87
CA SER A 78 -14.64 10.36 6.56
C SER A 78 -15.77 9.50 5.99
N GLY A 79 -16.05 8.34 6.61
CA GLY A 79 -17.13 7.45 6.20
C GLY A 79 -16.74 6.61 4.98
N LEU A 80 -16.74 5.29 5.15
CA LEU A 80 -16.21 4.37 4.16
C LEU A 80 -17.26 3.86 3.17
N PRO A 81 -16.86 3.54 1.92
CA PRO A 81 -17.72 2.79 1.02
C PRO A 81 -18.06 1.44 1.67
N GLN A 82 -19.27 0.94 1.45
CA GLN A 82 -19.59 -0.40 1.93
C GLN A 82 -18.73 -1.44 1.18
N PRO A 83 -18.27 -2.50 1.87
CA PRO A 83 -18.32 -2.74 3.31
C PRO A 83 -17.35 -1.85 4.11
N ARG A 84 -17.85 -1.26 5.21
CA ARG A 84 -17.13 -0.24 6.00
C ARG A 84 -15.89 -0.77 6.74
N TRP A 85 -15.70 -2.08 6.82
CA TRP A 85 -14.57 -2.69 7.52
C TRP A 85 -13.33 -2.87 6.65
N ALA A 86 -13.46 -2.82 5.31
CA ALA A 86 -12.39 -3.24 4.40
C ALA A 86 -11.14 -2.35 4.48
N VAL A 87 -11.33 -1.03 4.44
CA VAL A 87 -10.22 -0.07 4.53
C VAL A 87 -9.56 -0.10 5.91
N PRO A 88 -10.29 -0.11 7.04
CA PRO A 88 -9.70 -0.26 8.37
C PRO A 88 -8.88 -1.54 8.50
N ALA A 89 -9.43 -2.69 8.06
CA ALA A 89 -8.70 -3.96 8.12
C ALA A 89 -7.39 -3.92 7.31
N ALA A 90 -7.43 -3.34 6.11
CA ALA A 90 -6.25 -3.16 5.27
C ALA A 90 -5.20 -2.25 5.94
N LEU A 91 -5.61 -1.11 6.49
CA LEU A 91 -4.71 -0.18 7.18
C LEU A 91 -4.16 -0.76 8.50
N THR A 92 -4.94 -1.57 9.22
CA THR A 92 -4.44 -2.28 10.40
C THR A 92 -3.32 -3.25 10.05
N ALA A 93 -3.41 -3.96 8.92
CA ALA A 93 -2.32 -4.84 8.48
C ALA A 93 -1.02 -4.06 8.23
N LEU A 94 -1.10 -2.90 7.56
CA LEU A 94 0.04 -2.00 7.36
C LEU A 94 0.59 -1.46 8.68
N LEU A 95 -0.28 -1.09 9.63
CA LEU A 95 0.15 -0.59 10.93
C LEU A 95 0.88 -1.67 11.74
N VAL A 96 0.38 -2.90 11.71
CA VAL A 96 1.03 -4.06 12.35
C VAL A 96 2.39 -4.30 11.73
N ASP A 97 2.51 -4.20 10.41
CA ASP A 97 3.78 -4.34 9.71
C ASP A 97 4.77 -3.24 10.08
N ALA A 98 4.36 -1.98 10.00
CA ALA A 98 5.19 -0.83 10.35
C ALA A 98 5.67 -0.88 11.81
N VAL A 99 4.83 -1.35 12.75
CA VAL A 99 5.23 -1.56 14.15
C VAL A 99 6.20 -2.74 14.28
N ARG A 100 5.97 -3.84 13.56
CA ARG A 100 6.86 -5.01 13.60
C ARG A 100 8.24 -4.71 13.04
N THR A 101 8.32 -3.83 12.05
CA THR A 101 9.59 -3.44 11.41
C THR A 101 10.27 -2.27 12.11
N MET A 102 9.73 -1.73 13.22
CA MET A 102 10.43 -0.72 14.01
C MET A 102 11.71 -1.30 14.63
N PRO A 103 12.84 -0.59 14.56
CA PRO A 103 14.05 -1.00 15.28
C PRO A 103 13.77 -0.99 16.79
N ALA A 104 14.16 -2.06 17.48
CA ALA A 104 13.95 -2.22 18.91
C ALA A 104 14.86 -1.32 19.78
N ASP A 105 15.97 -0.82 19.22
CA ASP A 105 16.87 0.13 19.87
C ASP A 105 17.80 0.80 18.84
N PRO A 106 17.99 2.13 18.84
CA PRO A 106 18.96 2.78 17.94
C PRO A 106 20.44 2.54 18.31
N ASP A 107 20.74 2.00 19.50
CA ASP A 107 22.09 2.06 20.09
C ASP A 107 22.89 0.74 20.18
N THR A 108 22.40 -0.40 19.67
CA THR A 108 23.04 -1.72 19.97
C THR A 108 23.71 -2.46 18.81
N GLY A 109 23.70 -1.92 17.59
CA GLY A 109 24.41 -2.53 16.46
C GLY A 109 25.64 -1.73 16.08
N PRO A 110 26.89 -2.23 16.21
CA PRO A 110 28.02 -1.58 15.57
C PRO A 110 27.71 -1.49 14.07
N TYR A 111 27.86 -0.29 13.49
CA TYR A 111 27.96 -0.04 12.05
C TYR A 111 29.23 -0.73 11.49
N GLY A 112 29.28 -2.05 11.63
CA GLY A 112 30.33 -2.89 11.11
C GLY A 112 29.99 -3.22 9.66
N TRP A 113 30.98 -3.06 8.79
CA TRP A 113 30.96 -3.66 7.46
C TRP A 113 30.38 -5.07 7.55
N GLN A 114 29.29 -5.32 6.83
CA GLN A 114 28.83 -6.69 6.63
C GLN A 114 29.89 -7.38 5.77
N ILE A 115 30.84 -8.05 6.44
CA ILE A 115 31.77 -8.94 5.76
C ILE A 115 30.88 -10.03 5.18
N LEU A 116 30.72 -10.03 3.85
CA LEU A 116 30.17 -11.17 3.11
C LEU A 116 31.05 -12.37 3.44
N ARG A 117 30.68 -13.13 4.46
CA ARG A 117 31.19 -14.48 4.63
C ARG A 117 30.63 -15.29 3.47
N PRO A 118 31.42 -16.16 2.83
CA PRO A 118 30.89 -17.14 1.89
C PRO A 118 29.70 -17.81 2.56
N GLY A 119 28.52 -17.65 1.96
CA GLY A 119 27.29 -18.26 2.49
C GLY A 119 27.45 -19.78 2.56
N PRO A 120 26.66 -20.47 3.40
CA PRO A 120 26.58 -21.92 3.35
C PRO A 120 26.34 -22.36 1.89
N THR A 121 26.97 -23.47 1.50
CA THR A 121 26.83 -24.02 0.13
C THR A 121 25.40 -24.50 -0.15
N ASP A 122 24.63 -24.76 0.90
CA ASP A 122 23.24 -25.17 0.82
C ASP A 122 22.33 -23.94 0.68
N VAL A 123 21.54 -23.95 -0.39
CA VAL A 123 20.58 -22.91 -0.71
C VAL A 123 19.27 -23.25 0.00
N ASP A 124 18.92 -22.50 1.04
CA ASP A 124 17.58 -22.57 1.59
C ASP A 124 16.58 -21.89 0.63
N ILE A 125 15.94 -22.71 -0.19
CA ILE A 125 14.95 -22.31 -1.18
C ILE A 125 13.78 -21.55 -0.53
N TRP A 126 13.40 -21.91 0.69
CA TRP A 126 12.25 -21.33 1.39
C TRP A 126 12.58 -19.99 2.05
N ALA A 127 13.81 -19.79 2.52
CA ALA A 127 14.24 -18.52 3.12
C ALA A 127 14.06 -17.33 2.15
N GLY A 128 14.30 -17.53 0.86
CA GLY A 128 14.06 -16.52 -0.17
C GLY A 128 12.58 -16.14 -0.32
N PHE A 129 11.70 -17.14 -0.33
CA PHE A 129 10.24 -16.92 -0.34
C PHE A 129 9.77 -16.21 0.91
N GLU A 130 10.22 -16.64 2.09
CA GLU A 130 9.86 -16.02 3.37
C GLU A 130 10.29 -14.56 3.40
N SER A 131 11.52 -14.26 2.96
CA SER A 131 12.02 -12.88 2.86
C SER A 131 11.17 -12.03 1.92
N GLY A 132 10.87 -12.54 0.72
CA GLY A 132 10.01 -11.83 -0.24
C GLY A 132 8.58 -11.63 0.27
N LEU A 133 8.04 -12.62 0.99
CA LEU A 133 6.72 -12.53 1.60
C LEU A 133 6.73 -11.47 2.72
N MET A 134 7.73 -11.49 3.59
CA MET A 134 7.91 -10.52 4.67
C MET A 134 8.05 -9.08 4.17
N LEU A 135 8.54 -8.88 2.94
CA LEU A 135 8.58 -7.55 2.31
C LEU A 135 7.24 -7.08 1.75
N CYS A 136 6.37 -8.01 1.32
CA CYS A 136 5.17 -7.66 0.52
C CYS A 136 3.84 -7.98 1.22
N TRP A 137 3.85 -8.67 2.37
CA TRP A 137 2.64 -9.29 2.93
C TRP A 137 1.57 -8.25 3.28
N ALA A 138 1.95 -7.12 3.87
CA ALA A 138 1.01 -6.10 4.32
C ALA A 138 0.32 -5.42 3.12
N SER A 139 1.09 -5.00 2.12
CA SER A 139 0.60 -4.41 0.86
C SER A 139 -0.26 -5.43 0.08
N SER A 140 0.11 -6.72 0.14
CA SER A 140 -0.67 -7.81 -0.48
C SER A 140 -2.03 -7.97 0.20
N ILE A 141 -2.09 -7.94 1.54
CA ILE A 141 -3.35 -7.98 2.29
C ILE A 141 -4.25 -6.81 1.89
N VAL A 142 -3.70 -5.60 1.81
CA VAL A 142 -4.45 -4.40 1.39
C VAL A 142 -5.13 -4.64 0.05
N VAL A 143 -4.34 -5.04 -0.96
CA VAL A 143 -4.84 -5.22 -2.32
C VAL A 143 -5.85 -6.37 -2.39
N VAL A 144 -5.57 -7.50 -1.76
CA VAL A 144 -6.44 -8.69 -1.76
C VAL A 144 -7.77 -8.40 -1.06
N VAL A 145 -7.76 -7.75 0.11
CA VAL A 145 -8.99 -7.39 0.85
C VAL A 145 -9.85 -6.46 0.00
N LEU A 146 -9.26 -5.42 -0.57
CA LEU A 146 -9.99 -4.46 -1.40
C LEU A 146 -10.52 -5.11 -2.69
N LEU A 147 -9.73 -5.98 -3.32
CA LEU A 147 -10.13 -6.69 -4.53
C LEU A 147 -11.26 -7.69 -4.25
N ALA A 148 -11.14 -8.51 -3.19
CA ALA A 148 -12.14 -9.49 -2.79
C ALA A 148 -13.51 -8.85 -2.49
N VAL A 149 -13.49 -7.70 -1.82
CA VAL A 149 -14.67 -6.89 -1.57
C VAL A 149 -15.34 -6.43 -2.87
N ARG A 150 -14.56 -6.06 -3.89
CA ARG A 150 -15.09 -5.64 -5.19
C ARG A 150 -15.58 -6.79 -6.03
N HIS A 151 -14.94 -7.95 -5.95
CA HIS A 151 -15.43 -9.17 -6.58
C HIS A 151 -16.85 -9.52 -6.13
N ARG A 152 -17.13 -9.40 -4.83
CA ARG A 152 -18.47 -9.65 -4.27
C ARG A 152 -19.54 -8.69 -4.78
N ALA A 153 -19.15 -7.49 -5.24
CA ALA A 153 -20.06 -6.49 -5.79
C ALA A 153 -20.41 -6.69 -7.29
N GLY A 154 -19.91 -7.77 -7.92
CA GLY A 154 -20.25 -8.14 -9.29
C GLY A 154 -19.20 -7.69 -10.32
N TRP A 155 -18.35 -8.61 -10.75
CA TRP A 155 -17.38 -8.36 -11.81
C TRP A 155 -18.02 -8.54 -13.20
N ARG A 156 -18.12 -7.48 -14.01
CA ARG A 156 -18.45 -7.60 -15.45
C ARG A 156 -17.19 -7.75 -16.30
N ARG A 157 -17.17 -8.70 -17.25
CA ARG A 157 -16.00 -9.17 -18.03
C ARG A 157 -15.26 -8.18 -18.99
N ARG A 158 -15.56 -6.87 -19.02
CA ARG A 158 -15.18 -6.00 -20.16
C ARG A 158 -13.82 -5.26 -20.11
N THR A 159 -12.98 -5.44 -19.09
CA THR A 159 -11.73 -4.65 -18.93
C THR A 159 -10.47 -5.50 -18.72
N VAL A 160 -10.36 -6.63 -19.42
CA VAL A 160 -9.22 -7.55 -19.29
C VAL A 160 -7.99 -7.06 -20.07
N GLY A 161 -8.18 -6.33 -21.19
CA GLY A 161 -7.08 -6.00 -22.11
C GLY A 161 -5.98 -5.09 -21.54
N VAL A 162 -6.33 -3.96 -20.91
CA VAL A 162 -5.32 -2.99 -20.41
C VAL A 162 -4.58 -3.53 -19.18
N ALA A 163 -5.28 -4.24 -18.28
CA ALA A 163 -4.66 -4.91 -17.13
C ALA A 163 -3.65 -5.97 -17.57
N ALA A 164 -3.98 -6.74 -18.64
CA ALA A 164 -3.11 -7.76 -19.17
C ALA A 164 -1.78 -7.19 -19.69
N VAL A 165 -1.81 -6.07 -20.44
CA VAL A 165 -0.58 -5.44 -20.94
C VAL A 165 0.31 -4.94 -19.80
N ALA A 166 -0.25 -4.26 -18.80
CA ALA A 166 0.53 -3.79 -17.65
C ALA A 166 1.07 -4.94 -16.79
N ALA A 167 0.29 -6.01 -16.61
CA ALA A 167 0.74 -7.21 -15.89
C ALA A 167 1.86 -7.92 -16.65
N THR A 168 1.84 -7.87 -17.99
CA THR A 168 2.91 -8.42 -18.85
C THR A 168 4.23 -7.71 -18.59
N LEU A 169 4.23 -6.40 -18.26
CA LEU A 169 5.46 -5.68 -17.90
C LEU A 169 6.03 -6.14 -16.56
N VAL A 170 5.18 -6.32 -15.54
CA VAL A 170 5.62 -6.79 -14.20
C VAL A 170 6.17 -8.22 -14.29
N VAL A 171 5.42 -9.12 -14.92
CA VAL A 171 5.83 -10.52 -15.13
C VAL A 171 7.05 -10.60 -16.04
N GLY A 172 7.07 -9.81 -17.11
CA GLY A 172 8.20 -9.74 -18.04
C GLY A 172 9.48 -9.26 -17.35
N TYR A 173 9.41 -8.24 -16.49
CA TYR A 173 10.54 -7.80 -15.68
C TYR A 173 11.05 -8.92 -14.77
N ALA A 174 10.15 -9.61 -14.06
CA ALA A 174 10.50 -10.76 -13.22
C ALA A 174 11.23 -11.85 -14.03
N VAL A 175 10.70 -12.22 -15.20
CA VAL A 175 11.30 -13.23 -16.08
C VAL A 175 12.69 -12.79 -16.54
N VAL A 176 12.86 -11.53 -16.99
CA VAL A 176 14.16 -11.00 -17.41
C VAL A 176 15.19 -11.08 -16.27
N ARG A 177 14.78 -10.80 -15.04
CA ARG A 177 15.65 -10.90 -13.86
C ARG A 177 16.04 -12.34 -13.53
N VAL A 178 15.07 -13.25 -13.46
CA VAL A 178 15.33 -14.68 -13.18
C VAL A 178 16.21 -15.30 -14.28
N VAL A 179 15.93 -15.02 -15.55
CA VAL A 179 16.74 -15.51 -16.68
C VAL A 179 18.14 -14.90 -16.67
N GLY A 180 18.28 -13.61 -16.35
CA GLY A 180 19.59 -12.97 -16.22
C GLY A 180 20.46 -13.64 -15.14
N ILE A 181 19.85 -13.98 -14.00
CA ILE A 181 20.53 -14.70 -12.91
C ILE A 181 20.88 -16.11 -13.34
N TRP A 182 19.96 -16.85 -13.98
CA TRP A 182 20.22 -18.20 -14.51
C TRP A 182 21.38 -18.21 -15.52
N LEU A 183 21.44 -17.22 -16.42
CA LEU A 183 22.55 -17.09 -17.37
C LEU A 183 23.88 -16.80 -16.65
N ALA A 184 23.86 -15.93 -15.64
CA ALA A 184 25.05 -15.60 -14.86
C ALA A 184 25.57 -16.80 -14.06
N THR A 185 24.68 -17.54 -13.38
CA THR A 185 25.07 -18.74 -12.61
C THR A 185 25.58 -19.86 -13.51
N ARG A 186 24.98 -20.07 -14.68
CA ARG A 186 25.45 -21.05 -15.68
C ARG A 186 26.83 -20.70 -16.25
N ALA A 187 27.15 -19.42 -16.43
CA ALA A 187 28.46 -19.00 -16.92
C ALA A 187 29.58 -19.35 -15.92
N GLU A 188 29.33 -19.21 -14.62
CA GLU A 188 30.28 -19.53 -13.55
C GLU A 188 30.47 -21.03 -13.33
N GLN A 189 29.50 -21.88 -13.68
CA GLN A 189 29.57 -23.33 -13.44
C GLN A 189 30.36 -24.12 -14.49
N ARG A 190 30.58 -23.55 -15.68
CA ARG A 190 31.36 -24.18 -16.76
C ARG A 190 32.76 -24.71 -16.37
N PRO A 191 33.46 -24.20 -15.33
CA PRO A 191 34.76 -24.75 -14.91
C PRO A 191 34.69 -25.97 -13.98
N TYR A 192 33.55 -26.27 -13.32
CA TYR A 192 33.48 -27.31 -12.29
C TYR A 192 32.42 -28.37 -12.65
N ALA A 193 32.88 -29.58 -12.99
CA ALA A 193 32.09 -30.70 -13.52
C ALA A 193 31.03 -31.32 -12.58
N GLY A 194 30.72 -30.71 -11.42
CA GLY A 194 29.80 -31.26 -10.41
C GLY A 194 28.74 -30.30 -9.89
N GLY A 195 28.45 -29.19 -10.59
CA GLY A 195 27.68 -28.06 -10.02
C GLY A 195 26.26 -27.82 -10.53
N ALA A 196 25.73 -28.58 -11.52
CA ALA A 196 24.46 -28.24 -12.18
C ALA A 196 23.27 -28.11 -11.20
N ASP A 197 23.18 -29.02 -10.22
CA ASP A 197 22.10 -29.07 -9.24
C ASP A 197 22.04 -27.78 -8.38
N VAL A 198 23.20 -27.21 -8.03
CA VAL A 198 23.31 -25.98 -7.22
C VAL A 198 22.85 -24.73 -7.98
N ALA A 199 22.96 -24.68 -9.32
CA ALA A 199 22.43 -23.54 -10.09
C ALA A 199 20.92 -23.58 -10.16
N ASP A 200 20.37 -24.77 -10.39
CA ASP A 200 18.94 -24.96 -10.53
C ASP A 200 18.24 -24.67 -9.18
N ASP A 201 18.83 -25.05 -8.05
CA ASP A 201 18.34 -24.69 -6.70
C ASP A 201 18.36 -23.18 -6.43
N ARG A 202 19.43 -22.47 -6.84
CA ARG A 202 19.50 -21.00 -6.71
C ARG A 202 18.44 -20.30 -7.54
N VAL A 203 18.21 -20.77 -8.75
CA VAL A 203 17.23 -20.18 -9.66
C VAL A 203 15.81 -20.49 -9.18
N ALA A 204 15.57 -21.68 -8.61
CA ALA A 204 14.33 -22.01 -7.92
C ALA A 204 14.10 -21.11 -6.70
N ALA A 205 15.13 -20.89 -5.86
CA ALA A 205 15.06 -19.99 -4.70
C ALA A 205 14.74 -18.54 -5.11
N VAL A 206 15.42 -18.01 -6.13
CA VAL A 206 15.13 -16.69 -6.70
C VAL A 206 13.71 -16.64 -7.28
N GLY A 207 13.33 -17.66 -8.05
CA GLY A 207 12.00 -17.76 -8.66
C GLY A 207 10.90 -17.73 -7.61
N LEU A 208 11.08 -18.45 -6.49
CA LEU A 208 10.15 -18.42 -5.35
C LEU A 208 10.18 -17.08 -4.61
N ALA A 209 11.36 -16.50 -4.39
CA ALA A 209 11.51 -15.22 -3.70
C ALA A 209 10.76 -14.07 -4.37
N VAL A 210 10.68 -14.06 -5.71
CA VAL A 210 9.99 -12.99 -6.46
C VAL A 210 8.48 -13.17 -6.53
N LEU A 211 7.94 -14.36 -6.24
CA LEU A 211 6.49 -14.63 -6.37
C LEU A 211 5.61 -13.66 -5.56
N PRO A 212 5.90 -13.34 -4.28
CA PRO A 212 5.09 -12.40 -3.51
C PRO A 212 5.01 -11.01 -4.16
N ALA A 213 6.14 -10.49 -4.65
CA ALA A 213 6.19 -9.19 -5.32
C ALA A 213 5.43 -9.21 -6.66
N VAL A 214 5.58 -10.26 -7.46
CA VAL A 214 4.82 -10.44 -8.70
C VAL A 214 3.31 -10.51 -8.41
N ALA A 215 2.92 -11.27 -7.39
CA ALA A 215 1.52 -11.38 -6.98
C ALA A 215 0.97 -10.02 -6.53
N LEU A 216 1.72 -9.24 -5.74
CA LEU A 216 1.37 -7.87 -5.36
C LEU A 216 1.14 -7.00 -6.60
N GLY A 217 2.08 -6.98 -7.55
CA GLY A 217 1.98 -6.15 -8.75
C GLY A 217 0.77 -6.49 -9.62
N VAL A 218 0.54 -7.78 -9.89
CA VAL A 218 -0.60 -8.24 -10.71
C VAL A 218 -1.93 -7.96 -10.02
N THR A 219 -2.03 -8.25 -8.72
CA THR A 219 -3.28 -8.01 -7.97
C THR A 219 -3.55 -6.51 -7.83
N ALA A 220 -2.52 -5.68 -7.70
CA ALA A 220 -2.65 -4.22 -7.64
C ALA A 220 -3.17 -3.65 -8.97
N LEU A 221 -2.70 -4.15 -10.11
CA LEU A 221 -3.25 -3.79 -11.43
C LEU A 221 -4.70 -4.25 -11.62
N ALA A 222 -5.05 -5.44 -11.14
CA ALA A 222 -6.44 -5.90 -11.13
C ALA A 222 -7.33 -4.97 -10.29
N LEU A 223 -6.85 -4.55 -9.12
CA LEU A 223 -7.53 -3.56 -8.28
C LEU A 223 -7.63 -2.20 -8.98
N ALA A 224 -6.56 -1.72 -9.61
CA ALA A 224 -6.53 -0.45 -10.33
C ALA A 224 -7.57 -0.39 -11.45
N THR A 225 -7.67 -1.44 -12.28
CA THR A 225 -8.68 -1.52 -13.35
C THR A 225 -10.10 -1.62 -12.80
N ALA A 226 -10.30 -2.38 -11.71
CA ALA A 226 -11.58 -2.42 -11.03
C ALA A 226 -11.97 -1.04 -10.50
N LEU A 227 -11.04 -0.27 -9.92
CA LEU A 227 -11.31 1.08 -9.38
C LEU A 227 -11.57 2.11 -10.48
N ALA A 228 -10.76 2.12 -11.55
CA ALA A 228 -10.93 3.01 -12.69
C ALA A 228 -12.32 2.89 -13.30
N ARG A 229 -12.80 1.64 -13.46
CA ARG A 229 -14.12 1.35 -13.99
C ARG A 229 -15.27 1.96 -13.19
N HIS A 230 -15.10 2.07 -11.87
CA HIS A 230 -16.10 2.65 -10.98
C HIS A 230 -15.93 4.18 -10.84
N GLY A 231 -15.19 4.83 -11.75
CA GLY A 231 -14.93 6.27 -11.73
C GLY A 231 -14.02 6.72 -10.59
N ARG A 232 -13.34 5.78 -9.91
CA ARG A 232 -12.46 6.08 -8.76
C ARG A 232 -11.03 6.27 -9.22
N TRP A 233 -10.81 7.29 -10.05
CA TRP A 233 -9.51 7.57 -10.65
C TRP A 233 -8.39 7.75 -9.63
N LEU A 234 -8.65 8.45 -8.52
CA LEU A 234 -7.65 8.67 -7.48
C LEU A 234 -7.22 7.35 -6.81
N ALA A 235 -8.18 6.49 -6.47
CA ALA A 235 -7.89 5.20 -5.87
C ALA A 235 -7.22 4.24 -6.88
N SER A 236 -7.60 4.33 -8.16
CA SER A 236 -6.95 3.60 -9.24
C SER A 236 -5.47 4.01 -9.38
N ALA A 237 -5.17 5.31 -9.34
CA ALA A 237 -3.81 5.82 -9.36
C ALA A 237 -2.98 5.27 -8.19
N GLY A 238 -3.55 5.26 -6.98
CA GLY A 238 -2.88 4.62 -5.82
C GLY A 238 -2.60 3.13 -6.05
N ALA A 239 -3.54 2.36 -6.59
CA ALA A 239 -3.30 0.96 -6.92
C ALA A 239 -2.24 0.77 -8.02
N VAL A 240 -2.15 1.67 -9.01
CA VAL A 240 -1.05 1.65 -10.00
C VAL A 240 0.29 1.93 -9.34
N LEU A 241 0.37 2.89 -8.41
CA LEU A 241 1.60 3.14 -7.66
C LEU A 241 2.04 1.92 -6.84
N LEU A 242 1.12 1.18 -6.22
CA LEU A 242 1.46 -0.09 -5.56
C LEU A 242 2.01 -1.13 -6.54
N ALA A 243 1.46 -1.20 -7.76
CA ALA A 243 2.00 -2.08 -8.79
C ALA A 243 3.43 -1.70 -9.20
N LEU A 244 3.77 -0.41 -9.19
CA LEU A 244 5.14 0.06 -9.44
C LEU A 244 6.08 -0.27 -8.27
N VAL A 245 5.60 -0.15 -7.03
CA VAL A 245 6.34 -0.51 -5.81
C VAL A 245 6.67 -2.00 -5.75
N ALA A 246 5.90 -2.87 -6.42
CA ALA A 246 6.26 -4.27 -6.56
C ALA A 246 7.62 -4.51 -7.26
N LEU A 247 8.10 -3.58 -8.10
CA LEU A 247 9.38 -3.73 -8.81
C LEU A 247 10.60 -3.62 -7.86
N PRO A 248 10.75 -2.58 -7.03
CA PRO A 248 11.82 -2.54 -6.04
C PRO A 248 11.68 -3.67 -4.99
N HIS A 249 10.47 -4.10 -4.63
CA HIS A 249 10.32 -5.29 -3.78
C HIS A 249 10.81 -6.57 -4.44
N LEU A 250 10.58 -6.73 -5.75
CA LEU A 250 11.11 -7.85 -6.52
C LEU A 250 12.64 -7.87 -6.46
N ASP A 251 13.28 -6.73 -6.67
CA ASP A 251 14.73 -6.59 -6.59
C ASP A 251 15.26 -6.85 -5.18
N ALA A 252 14.56 -6.39 -4.15
CA ALA A 252 14.89 -6.66 -2.75
C ALA A 252 14.75 -8.15 -2.40
N SER A 253 13.70 -8.82 -2.89
CA SER A 253 13.53 -10.28 -2.73
C SER A 253 14.65 -11.06 -3.39
N ILE A 254 15.11 -10.65 -4.57
CA ILE A 254 16.28 -11.25 -5.24
C ILE A 254 17.52 -11.05 -4.39
N GLY A 255 17.74 -9.82 -3.89
CA GLY A 255 18.90 -9.48 -3.06
C GLY A 255 18.95 -10.22 -1.72
N ALA A 256 17.81 -10.74 -1.23
CA ALA A 256 17.76 -11.57 -0.03
C ALA A 256 18.21 -13.02 -0.27
N VAL A 257 18.26 -13.48 -1.53
CA VAL A 257 18.78 -14.82 -1.86
C VAL A 257 20.31 -14.77 -1.89
N PRO A 258 21.02 -15.68 -1.21
CA PRO A 258 22.48 -15.72 -1.25
C PRO A 258 22.95 -16.13 -2.65
N LEU A 259 23.28 -15.13 -3.47
CA LEU A 259 23.79 -15.28 -4.83
C LEU A 259 25.30 -14.98 -4.86
N PRO A 260 26.07 -15.59 -5.78
CA PRO A 260 27.43 -15.16 -6.09
C PRO A 260 27.44 -13.65 -6.41
N LEU A 261 28.49 -12.93 -5.99
CA LEU A 261 28.60 -11.47 -6.14
C LEU A 261 28.24 -10.98 -7.56
N HIS A 262 28.71 -11.66 -8.60
CA HIS A 262 28.47 -11.30 -10.00
C HIS A 262 27.06 -11.66 -10.51
N ALA A 263 26.39 -12.63 -9.88
CA ALA A 263 25.00 -13.00 -10.17
C ALA A 263 24.00 -12.12 -9.40
N GLY A 264 24.42 -11.48 -8.31
CA GLY A 264 23.65 -10.43 -7.63
C GLY A 264 23.74 -9.07 -8.34
N GLU A 265 24.91 -8.74 -8.91
CA GLU A 265 25.21 -7.47 -9.60
C GLU A 265 24.84 -7.44 -11.10
N VAL A 266 23.88 -8.26 -11.53
CA VAL A 266 23.50 -8.34 -12.96
C VAL A 266 23.09 -6.95 -13.46
N ARG A 267 23.73 -6.48 -14.54
CA ARG A 267 23.53 -5.17 -15.21
C ARG A 267 22.07 -4.76 -15.48
N SER A 268 21.13 -5.70 -15.43
CA SER A 268 19.69 -5.46 -15.60
C SER A 268 18.99 -5.02 -14.32
N ALA A 269 19.72 -4.88 -13.21
CA ALA A 269 19.13 -4.50 -11.94
C ALA A 269 18.86 -3.01 -11.82
N ALA A 270 17.61 -2.62 -12.11
CA ALA A 270 17.19 -1.23 -12.09
C ALA A 270 17.16 -0.63 -10.67
N PHE A 271 16.99 -1.46 -9.62
CA PHE A 271 16.84 -0.99 -8.24
C PHE A 271 17.79 -1.66 -7.22
N ALA A 272 18.77 -2.46 -7.66
CA ALA A 272 19.67 -3.21 -6.77
C ALA A 272 20.86 -2.41 -6.20
N TRP A 273 20.61 -1.17 -5.76
CA TRP A 273 21.62 -0.37 -5.05
C TRP A 273 21.85 -0.67 -3.55
N PRO A 274 21.22 -1.65 -2.85
CA PRO A 274 21.33 -1.74 -1.39
C PRO A 274 22.64 -2.36 -0.88
N ALA A 275 23.67 -2.57 -1.71
CA ALA A 275 24.94 -3.19 -1.30
C ALA A 275 25.78 -2.33 -0.32
N TYR A 276 25.40 -1.07 -0.07
CA TYR A 276 26.17 -0.16 0.79
C TYR A 276 25.37 0.23 2.04
N ALA A 277 25.99 0.03 3.21
CA ALA A 277 25.42 0.47 4.48
C ALA A 277 25.23 2.00 4.49
N PRO A 278 24.09 2.50 5.01
CA PRO A 278 23.79 3.93 5.01
C PRO A 278 24.85 4.74 5.75
N SER A 279 25.20 5.89 5.19
CA SER A 279 25.95 6.93 5.89
C SER A 279 25.50 8.30 5.36
N LEU A 280 25.78 9.38 6.09
CA LEU A 280 25.54 10.75 5.60
C LEU A 280 26.24 11.03 4.25
N SER A 281 27.28 10.27 3.93
CA SER A 281 28.01 10.29 2.66
C SER A 281 27.41 9.40 1.55
N MET A 282 26.51 8.46 1.87
CA MET A 282 25.85 7.56 0.93
C MET A 282 24.35 7.45 1.27
N PRO A 283 23.52 8.42 0.81
CA PRO A 283 22.08 8.37 1.01
C PRO A 283 21.45 7.14 0.29
N HIS A 284 20.29 6.69 0.76
CA HIS A 284 19.49 5.61 0.14
C HIS A 284 18.31 6.18 -0.67
N PRO A 285 18.56 6.80 -1.85
CA PRO A 285 17.50 7.48 -2.60
C PRO A 285 16.42 6.52 -3.09
N VAL A 286 16.79 5.27 -3.41
CA VAL A 286 15.85 4.26 -3.91
C VAL A 286 14.89 3.83 -2.80
N ALA A 287 15.39 3.48 -1.60
CA ALA A 287 14.53 3.09 -0.48
C ALA A 287 13.62 4.24 -0.03
N ALA A 288 14.15 5.47 0.04
CA ALA A 288 13.36 6.66 0.36
C ALA A 288 12.26 6.92 -0.68
N LEU A 289 12.57 6.78 -1.98
CA LEU A 289 11.61 6.92 -3.06
C LEU A 289 10.55 5.81 -3.01
N THR A 290 10.94 4.56 -2.78
CA THR A 290 10.01 3.43 -2.65
C THR A 290 9.02 3.69 -1.52
N ALA A 291 9.49 4.07 -0.32
CA ALA A 291 8.63 4.40 0.81
C ALA A 291 7.72 5.60 0.52
N ALA A 292 8.24 6.65 -0.12
CA ALA A 292 7.45 7.81 -0.51
C ALA A 292 6.33 7.43 -1.49
N VAL A 293 6.64 6.61 -2.52
CA VAL A 293 5.66 6.13 -3.50
C VAL A 293 4.63 5.23 -2.83
N GLU A 294 5.05 4.35 -1.93
CA GLU A 294 4.17 3.44 -1.20
C GLU A 294 3.18 4.19 -0.29
N LEU A 295 3.67 5.12 0.54
CA LEU A 295 2.80 5.94 1.38
C LEU A 295 1.87 6.84 0.57
N THR A 296 2.35 7.36 -0.56
CA THR A 296 1.50 8.10 -1.52
C THR A 296 0.42 7.19 -2.10
N ALA A 297 0.76 5.95 -2.43
CA ALA A 297 -0.17 4.96 -2.95
C ALA A 297 -1.31 4.68 -1.96
N TYR A 298 -0.98 4.48 -0.68
CA TYR A 298 -1.97 4.29 0.39
C TYR A 298 -2.84 5.52 0.60
N LEU A 299 -2.24 6.72 0.61
CA LEU A 299 -2.97 7.97 0.74
C LEU A 299 -3.99 8.12 -0.41
N LEU A 300 -3.57 7.93 -1.66
CA LEU A 300 -4.44 8.04 -2.83
C LEU A 300 -5.55 6.98 -2.85
N LEU A 301 -5.22 5.76 -2.45
CA LEU A 301 -6.21 4.68 -2.27
C LEU A 301 -7.28 5.09 -1.27
N VAL A 302 -6.90 5.46 -0.05
CA VAL A 302 -7.85 5.80 1.01
C VAL A 302 -8.65 7.04 0.66
N ALA A 303 -7.99 8.12 0.25
CA ALA A 303 -8.65 9.37 -0.15
C ALA A 303 -9.61 9.16 -1.34
N GLY A 304 -9.22 8.35 -2.32
CA GLY A 304 -10.07 8.02 -3.47
C GLY A 304 -11.23 7.09 -3.12
N LEU A 305 -11.09 6.29 -2.07
CA LEU A 305 -12.14 5.41 -1.58
C LEU A 305 -13.18 6.16 -0.72
N THR A 306 -12.75 7.13 0.09
CA THR A 306 -13.60 7.95 0.98
C THR A 306 -14.22 9.16 0.27
N GLY A 307 -13.49 9.80 -0.66
CA GLY A 307 -13.89 11.05 -1.31
C GLY A 307 -15.01 10.95 -2.34
N ALA A 308 -15.42 9.74 -2.74
CA ALA A 308 -16.45 9.52 -3.76
C ALA A 308 -17.89 9.89 -3.31
N ARG A 309 -18.08 10.35 -2.07
CA ARG A 309 -19.36 10.88 -1.58
C ARG A 309 -19.40 12.40 -1.73
N ARG A 310 -19.45 12.90 -2.96
CA ARG A 310 -19.95 14.25 -3.21
C ARG A 310 -21.23 14.17 -4.04
N PRO A 311 -22.28 14.91 -3.65
CA PRO A 311 -23.66 14.57 -3.93
C PRO A 311 -23.95 14.72 -5.41
N THR A 312 -24.57 13.69 -5.98
CA THR A 312 -25.44 13.86 -7.13
C THR A 312 -26.42 14.98 -6.81
N ASP A 313 -26.54 15.88 -7.77
CA ASP A 313 -27.24 17.15 -7.72
C ASP A 313 -28.61 17.09 -7.07
N ALA A 314 -28.96 18.26 -6.52
CA ALA A 314 -30.29 18.66 -6.12
C ALA A 314 -31.35 18.01 -7.00
N ALA A 315 -32.31 17.35 -6.35
CA ALA A 315 -33.57 17.00 -6.99
C ALA A 315 -34.07 18.24 -7.76
N PRO A 316 -34.57 18.08 -9.00
CA PRO A 316 -35.18 19.18 -9.72
C PRO A 316 -36.24 19.79 -8.79
N VAL A 317 -36.07 21.07 -8.45
CA VAL A 317 -37.14 21.83 -7.85
C VAL A 317 -38.24 21.84 -8.91
N GLU A 318 -39.25 21.02 -8.71
CA GLU A 318 -40.48 21.02 -9.48
C GLU A 318 -41.03 22.45 -9.41
N PRO A 319 -41.13 23.19 -10.53
CA PRO A 319 -41.67 24.53 -10.49
C PRO A 319 -43.13 24.44 -10.05
N ALA A 320 -43.40 24.96 -8.85
CA ALA A 320 -44.74 25.15 -8.34
C ALA A 320 -45.57 25.88 -9.39
N GLY A 321 -46.74 25.31 -9.69
CA GLY A 321 -47.48 25.59 -10.90
C GLY A 321 -47.83 27.05 -11.12
N SER A 322 -47.75 27.46 -12.39
CA SER A 322 -48.51 28.59 -12.90
C SER A 322 -49.84 28.06 -13.46
N ARG A 323 -50.92 28.20 -12.69
CA ARG A 323 -52.28 28.29 -13.22
C ARG A 323 -52.63 29.78 -13.35
N PRO A 324 -53.04 30.22 -14.53
CA PRO A 324 -54.35 30.83 -14.69
C PRO A 324 -55.36 29.85 -15.29
#